data_AF-A0A7L4WF50-F1
#
_entry.id   AF-A0A7L4WF50-F1
#
_cell.length_a   1.000
_cell.length_b   1.000
_cell.length_c   1.000
_cell.angle_alpha   90.00
_cell.angle_beta   90.00
_cell.angle_gamma   90.00
#
_symmetry.space_group_name_H-M   'P 1'
#
loop_
_entity.id
_entity.type
_entity.pdbx_description
1 polymer ?
#
loop_
_entity_poly.entity_id
_entity_poly.type
_entity_poly.pdbx_seq_one_letter_code
_entity_poly.pdbx_strand_id
1 'polypeptide(L)'
;MKDKNSEKRYEYDIQIMDKERTIEASHQEQRQVEISIENFTIQMNQTFRELQAIEEEQNEGRPSFSETEQKRKYMENLLGGQQEEITSQYRKAHHWIVNPIKKTEGWKDFR
;
A
#
# COMPACT_ATOMS: atom_id res chain seq x y z
N MET A 1 -16.81 46.19 -10.57
CA MET A 1 -17.52 44.89 -10.47
C MET A 1 -16.46 43.80 -10.46
N LYS A 2 -16.34 43.02 -9.38
CA LYS A 2 -15.46 41.84 -9.38
C LYS A 2 -16.04 40.78 -10.31
N ASP A 3 -15.20 40.22 -11.19
CA ASP A 3 -15.58 39.17 -12.10
C ASP A 3 -15.77 37.85 -11.31
N LYS A 4 -17.02 37.44 -11.11
CA LYS A 4 -17.37 36.19 -10.40
C LYS A 4 -16.74 34.95 -11.06
N ASN A 5 -16.30 35.05 -12.31
CA ASN A 5 -15.61 33.97 -13.02
C ASN A 5 -14.16 33.82 -12.58
N SER A 6 -13.45 34.91 -12.27
CA SER A 6 -12.05 34.84 -11.81
C SER A 6 -11.95 34.28 -10.39
N GLU A 7 -12.91 34.61 -9.53
CA GLU A 7 -12.99 34.09 -8.16
C GLU A 7 -13.25 32.58 -8.15
N LYS A 8 -14.16 32.09 -9.01
CA LYS A 8 -14.40 30.64 -9.19
C LYS A 8 -13.19 29.89 -9.77
N ARG A 9 -12.47 30.50 -10.72
CA ARG A 9 -11.24 29.90 -11.27
C ARG A 9 -10.17 29.73 -10.18
N TYR A 10 -9.97 30.77 -9.38
CA TYR A 10 -9.03 30.74 -8.26
C TYR A 10 -9.40 29.67 -7.22
N GLU A 11 -10.69 29.54 -6.88
CA GLU A 11 -11.16 28.47 -6.00
C GLU A 11 -10.88 27.07 -6.57
N TYR A 12 -11.08 26.86 -7.88
CA TYR A 12 -10.74 25.58 -8.51
C TYR A 12 -9.25 25.31 -8.52
N ASP A 13 -8.42 26.31 -8.80
CA ASP A 13 -6.96 26.17 -8.80
C ASP A 13 -6.45 25.75 -7.41
N ILE A 14 -6.98 26.33 -6.33
CA ILE A 14 -6.67 25.90 -4.95
C ILE A 14 -7.09 24.45 -4.72
N GLN A 15 -8.30 24.08 -5.12
CA GLN A 15 -8.80 22.70 -4.94
C GLN A 15 -7.99 21.68 -5.72
N ILE A 16 -7.50 22.03 -6.91
CA ILE A 16 -6.62 21.17 -7.71
C ILE A 16 -5.28 21.00 -7.00
N MET A 17 -4.65 22.10 -6.57
CA MET A 17 -3.37 22.06 -5.86
C MET A 17 -3.43 21.21 -4.58
N ASP A 18 -4.49 21.33 -3.79
CA ASP A 18 -4.63 20.54 -2.55
C ASP A 18 -4.84 19.05 -2.84
N LYS A 19 -5.55 18.71 -3.93
CA LYS A 19 -5.68 17.31 -4.39
C LYS A 19 -4.35 16.76 -4.87
N GLU A 20 -3.61 17.50 -5.67
CA GLU A 20 -2.27 17.10 -6.14
C GLU A 20 -1.33 16.85 -4.97
N ARG A 21 -1.34 17.73 -3.96
CA ARG A 21 -0.55 17.54 -2.73
C ARG A 21 -0.93 16.25 -1.99
N THR A 22 -2.23 15.97 -1.89
CA THR A 22 -2.74 14.77 -1.20
C THR A 22 -2.37 13.49 -1.95
N ILE A 23 -2.44 13.52 -3.29
CA ILE A 23 -2.01 12.39 -4.15
C ILE A 23 -0.52 12.12 -3.97
N GLU A 24 0.31 13.18 -4.01
CA GLU A 24 1.76 13.02 -3.86
C GLU A 24 2.13 12.47 -2.47
N ALA A 25 1.49 12.97 -1.41
CA ALA A 25 1.69 12.44 -0.06
C ALA A 25 1.31 10.95 0.02
N SER A 26 0.16 10.56 -0.55
CA SER A 26 -0.27 9.16 -0.59
C SER A 26 0.70 8.27 -1.36
N HIS A 27 1.24 8.73 -2.49
CA HIS A 27 2.25 7.99 -3.25
C HIS A 27 3.57 7.86 -2.48
N GLN A 28 3.97 8.89 -1.72
CA GLN A 28 5.16 8.81 -0.87
C GLN A 28 5.00 7.78 0.24
N GLU A 29 3.85 7.77 0.92
CA GLU A 29 3.53 6.77 1.93
C GLU A 29 3.52 5.35 1.34
N GLN A 30 2.90 5.17 0.16
CA GLN A 30 2.91 3.88 -0.54
C GLN A 30 4.33 3.38 -0.79
N ARG A 31 5.21 4.22 -1.35
CA ARG A 31 6.60 3.85 -1.62
C ARG A 31 7.36 3.47 -0.35
N GLN A 32 7.15 4.20 0.75
CA GLN A 32 7.81 3.89 2.02
C GLN A 32 7.37 2.53 2.57
N VAL A 33 6.08 2.22 2.46
CA VAL A 33 5.55 0.92 2.89
C VAL A 33 6.10 -0.22 2.02
N GLU A 34 6.15 -0.04 0.70
CA GLU A 34 6.73 -1.01 -0.24
C GLU A 34 8.20 -1.31 0.10
N ILE A 35 9.01 -0.27 0.33
CA ILE A 35 10.42 -0.42 0.74
C ILE A 35 10.53 -1.15 2.09
N SER A 36 9.65 -0.86 3.05
CA SER A 36 9.66 -1.53 4.35
C SER A 36 9.37 -3.03 4.22
N ILE A 37 8.43 -3.41 3.35
CA ILE A 37 8.08 -4.83 3.11
C ILE A 37 9.23 -5.55 2.40
N GLU A 38 9.85 -4.91 1.42
CA GLU A 38 11.02 -5.46 0.72
C GLU A 38 12.18 -5.71 1.70
N ASN A 39 12.51 -4.71 2.52
CA ASN A 39 13.57 -4.84 3.53
C ASN A 39 13.28 -5.95 4.53
N PHE A 40 12.04 -6.06 5.00
CA PHE A 40 11.62 -7.15 5.89
C PHE A 40 11.77 -8.52 5.21
N THR A 41 11.35 -8.62 3.94
CA THR A 41 11.45 -9.86 3.14
C THR A 41 12.89 -10.31 2.97
N ILE A 42 13.81 -9.37 2.72
CA ILE A 42 15.25 -9.65 2.61
C ILE A 42 15.80 -10.20 3.94
N GLN A 43 15.52 -9.53 5.06
CA GLN A 43 15.98 -9.95 6.39
C GLN A 43 15.42 -11.33 6.76
N MET A 44 14.13 -11.54 6.53
CA MET A 44 13.44 -12.80 6.77
C MET A 44 14.07 -13.95 5.97
N ASN A 45 14.30 -13.74 4.67
CA ASN A 45 14.93 -14.76 3.82
C ASN A 45 16.35 -15.10 4.27
N GLN A 46 17.12 -14.10 4.73
CA GLN A 46 18.45 -14.33 5.28
C GLN A 46 18.37 -15.19 6.55
N THR A 47 17.46 -14.87 7.48
CA THR A 47 17.25 -15.66 8.70
C THR A 47 16.82 -17.10 8.39
N PHE A 48 15.95 -17.32 7.41
CA PHE A 48 15.55 -18.68 7.04
C PHE A 48 16.69 -19.50 6.44
N ARG A 49 17.60 -18.88 5.67
CA ARG A 49 18.80 -19.56 5.18
C ARG A 49 19.71 -20.00 6.33
N GLU A 50 19.89 -19.13 7.32
CA GLU A 50 20.68 -19.44 8.51
C GLU A 50 20.06 -20.58 9.33
N LEU A 51 18.74 -20.53 9.54
CA LEU A 51 18.01 -21.61 10.21
C LEU A 51 18.09 -22.94 9.45
N GLN A 52 18.01 -22.90 8.12
CA GLN A 52 18.13 -24.09 7.29
C GLN A 52 19.54 -24.70 7.41
N ALA A 53 20.59 -23.89 7.41
CA ALA A 53 21.95 -24.37 7.60
C ALA A 53 22.14 -25.05 8.96
N ILE A 54 21.55 -24.50 10.03
CA ILE A 54 21.57 -25.11 11.37
C ILE A 54 20.80 -26.44 11.37
N GLU A 55 19.64 -26.49 10.73
CA GLU A 55 18.82 -27.70 10.63
C GLU A 55 19.53 -28.82 9.83
N GLU A 56 20.25 -28.46 8.76
CA GLU A 56 21.06 -29.39 7.96
C GLU A 56 22.27 -29.92 8.75
N GLU A 57 22.93 -29.07 9.53
CA GLU A 57 24.03 -29.46 10.42
C GLU A 57 23.56 -30.44 11.50
N GLN A 58 22.42 -30.15 12.13
CA GLN A 58 21.83 -31.03 13.16
C GLN A 58 21.37 -32.39 12.59
N ASN A 59 20.90 -32.41 11.35
CA ASN A 59 20.44 -33.64 10.69
C ASN A 59 21.57 -34.44 10.01
N GLU A 60 22.84 -34.04 10.16
CA GLU A 60 24.00 -34.66 9.50
C GLU A 60 23.82 -34.80 7.97
N GLY A 61 23.13 -33.85 7.35
CA GLY A 61 22.80 -33.90 5.91
C GLY A 61 21.81 -35.00 5.51
N ARG A 62 21.13 -35.66 6.47
CA ARG A 62 20.05 -36.60 6.16
C ARG A 62 18.79 -35.83 5.79
N PRO A 63 18.06 -36.24 4.74
CA PRO A 63 16.80 -35.61 4.38
C PRO A 63 15.78 -35.83 5.51
N SER A 64 15.43 -34.74 6.18
CA SER A 64 14.39 -34.68 7.19
C SER A 64 13.33 -33.66 6.76
N PHE A 65 12.17 -33.72 7.39
CA PHE A 65 11.15 -32.68 7.27
C PHE A 65 11.74 -31.36 7.74
N SER A 66 11.81 -30.36 6.85
CA SER A 66 12.26 -29.02 7.23
C SER A 66 11.07 -28.17 7.68
N GLU A 67 10.94 -28.01 9.00
CA GLU A 67 9.95 -27.08 9.58
C GLU A 67 10.28 -25.64 9.17
N THR A 68 11.56 -25.34 9.00
CA THR A 68 12.09 -24.06 8.52
C THR A 68 11.53 -23.70 7.14
N GLU A 69 11.59 -24.63 6.18
CA GLU A 69 11.09 -24.41 4.82
C GLU A 69 9.56 -24.23 4.79
N GLN A 70 8.82 -24.95 5.64
CA GLN A 70 7.37 -24.76 5.75
C GLN A 70 7.01 -23.37 6.28
N LYS A 71 7.70 -22.92 7.33
CA LYS A 71 7.52 -21.58 7.89
C LYS A 71 7.90 -20.50 6.89
N ARG A 72 8.97 -20.70 6.12
CA ARG A 72 9.39 -19.79 5.04
C ARG A 72 8.27 -19.61 4.02
N LYS A 73 7.74 -20.71 3.47
CA LYS A 73 6.63 -20.66 2.50
C LYS A 73 5.37 -20.00 3.06
N TYR A 74 5.02 -20.30 4.31
CA TYR A 74 3.89 -19.66 4.98
C TYR A 74 4.07 -18.14 5.06
N MET A 75 5.26 -17.69 5.48
CA MET A 75 5.60 -16.27 5.58
C MET A 75 5.61 -15.59 4.20
N GLU A 76 6.14 -16.24 3.16
CA GLU A 76 6.11 -15.71 1.79
C GLU A 76 4.67 -15.47 1.30
N ASN A 77 3.78 -16.43 1.54
CA ASN A 77 2.36 -16.29 1.16
C ASN A 77 1.67 -15.17 1.95
N LEU A 78 1.94 -15.06 3.25
CA LEU A 78 1.39 -14.01 4.10
C LEU A 78 1.83 -12.62 3.63
N LEU A 79 3.12 -12.44 3.34
CA LEU A 79 3.67 -11.19 2.83
C LEU A 79 3.13 -10.84 1.45
N GLY A 80 2.99 -11.82 0.56
CA GLY A 80 2.34 -11.65 -0.73
C GLY A 80 0.91 -11.10 -0.59
N GLY A 81 0.12 -11.69 0.32
CA GLY A 81 -1.23 -11.21 0.62
C GLY A 81 -1.26 -9.79 1.18
N GLN A 82 -0.34 -9.45 2.10
CA GLN A 82 -0.23 -8.10 2.64
C GLN A 82 0.13 -7.07 1.56
N GLN A 83 1.07 -7.40 0.66
CA GLN A 83 1.47 -6.53 -0.43
C GLN A 83 0.31 -6.25 -1.40
N GLU A 84 -0.46 -7.28 -1.74
CA GLU A 84 -1.66 -7.14 -2.58
C GLU A 84 -2.74 -6.30 -1.91
N GLU A 85 -2.99 -6.52 -0.61
CA GLU A 85 -3.96 -5.75 0.16
C GLU A 85 -3.58 -4.26 0.19
N ILE A 86 -2.33 -3.95 0.52
CA ILE A 86 -1.83 -2.57 0.59
C ILE A 86 -1.97 -1.89 -0.78
N THR A 87 -1.56 -2.56 -1.85
CA THR A 87 -1.68 -2.04 -3.22
C THR A 87 -3.16 -1.76 -3.58
N SER A 88 -4.07 -2.63 -3.16
CA SER A 88 -5.51 -2.46 -3.36
C SER A 88 -6.07 -1.27 -2.59
N GLN A 89 -5.65 -1.08 -1.33
CA GLN A 89 -6.08 0.04 -0.50
C GLN A 89 -5.61 1.39 -1.08
N TYR A 90 -4.35 1.50 -1.51
CA TYR A 90 -3.85 2.72 -2.16
C TYR A 90 -4.56 3.00 -3.48
N ARG A 91 -4.82 1.98 -4.31
CA ARG A 91 -5.61 2.15 -5.54
C ARG A 91 -7.01 2.68 -5.25
N LYS A 92 -7.67 2.16 -4.22
CA LYS A 92 -8.99 2.65 -3.78
C LYS A 92 -8.89 4.09 -3.29
N ALA A 93 -7.94 4.41 -2.42
CA ALA A 93 -7.74 5.75 -1.90
C ALA A 93 -7.51 6.77 -3.02
N HIS A 94 -6.62 6.46 -3.97
CA HIS A 94 -6.38 7.28 -5.16
C HIS A 94 -7.67 7.47 -5.98
N HIS A 95 -8.45 6.41 -6.21
CA HIS A 95 -9.72 6.52 -6.90
C HIS A 95 -10.70 7.47 -6.20
N TRP A 96 -10.80 7.41 -4.86
CA TRP A 96 -11.64 8.30 -4.07
C TRP A 96 -11.19 9.76 -4.08
N ILE A 97 -9.88 10.02 -4.13
CA ILE A 97 -9.31 11.38 -4.20
C ILE A 97 -9.58 12.00 -5.58
N VAL A 98 -9.39 11.23 -6.65
CA VAL A 98 -9.60 11.69 -8.04
C VAL A 98 -11.09 11.80 -8.37
N ASN A 99 -11.90 10.82 -7.94
CA ASN A 99 -13.34 10.75 -8.19
C ASN A 99 -14.10 10.73 -6.85
N PRO A 100 -14.15 11.85 -6.13
CA PRO A 100 -14.99 11.91 -4.95
C PRO A 100 -16.42 11.67 -5.40
N ILE A 101 -17.09 10.62 -4.88
CA ILE A 101 -18.53 10.48 -5.04
C ILE A 101 -19.13 11.79 -4.58
N LYS A 102 -19.78 12.52 -5.50
CA LYS A 102 -20.66 13.61 -5.13
C LYS A 102 -21.66 12.99 -4.18
N LYS A 103 -21.55 13.27 -2.88
CA LYS A 103 -22.70 13.09 -1.98
C LYS A 103 -23.83 13.83 -2.67
N THR A 104 -24.79 13.08 -3.16
CA THR A 104 -26.07 13.56 -3.65
C THR A 104 -26.75 14.19 -2.44
N GLU A 105 -26.39 15.44 -2.12
CA GLU A 105 -27.23 16.28 -1.29
C GLU A 105 -28.50 16.54 -2.10
N GLY A 106 -29.61 16.13 -1.51
CA GLY A 106 -30.93 16.28 -2.06
C GLY A 106 -31.21 17.73 -2.39
N TRP A 107 -31.33 18.00 -3.69
CA TRP A 107 -32.21 19.04 -4.22
C TRP A 107 -33.38 18.34 -4.91
N LYS A 108 -34.11 17.55 -4.11
CA LYS A 108 -35.55 17.39 -4.29
C LYS A 108 -36.16 18.17 -3.14
N ASP A 109 -37.14 19.01 -3.46
CA ASP A 109 -37.83 19.96 -2.60
C ASP A 109 -37.19 21.35 -2.57
N PHE A 110 -37.31 22.07 -3.69
CA PHE A 110 -38.08 23.33 -3.66
C PHE A 110 -38.97 23.38 -4.90
N ARG A 111 -40.24 23.54 -4.59
CA ARG A 111 -41.41 23.59 -5.46
C ARG A 111 -41.51 24.95 -6.14
#